data_AF-A0A5B9YGL3-F1
#
_entry.id   AF-A0A5B9YGL3-F1
#
_cell.length_a   1.000
_cell.length_b   1.000
_cell.length_c   1.000
_cell.angle_alpha   90.00
_cell.angle_beta   90.00
_cell.angle_gamma   90.00
#
_symmetry.space_group_name_H-M   'P 1'
#
loop_
_entity.id
_entity.type
_entity.pdbx_description
1 polymer ?
#
loop_
_entity_poly.entity_id
_entity_poly.type
_entity_poly.pdbx_seq_one_letter_code
_entity_poly.pdbx_strand_id
1 'polypeptide(L)'
;MKSGDRACVVTFSDRGNLVCSMKNASNAKEMAELSKSIDKLSPSGGTNTDAGLDVAINHLNSNSTSNKRIIILLCDGDVRDTTDEYIRCNKSTPSIQCFTVNVGGQRSNEPLEVLASKTGGKYYFAQNSTAIIDSFYKIQSDTLEDIDLTDMDNDGVPDTFEIVGMRLANGNIITSNPFVPCSDNDGWNDGQEIGKYKVKEVEEKMGDKTTKYYSFIFNPKADPRKEDTDGDGIIDNKDPYPLVPQLTLEKMYANRKIKSNSKNAVNIEIEDNTVIFNINIKCVNSMGLENTPEFRKYAGLVVSGIEKYWEADNLSGSIYDFEDGIENIKSEVRINDFTNVDVKNKQYIAVQLDLTTKEFNEIDAREPVCIPSYDDWMPSSSCGIQLFKKPLYKDVNTGEIDAYTLTDAEYEIVVAHEFGHAFGLADFVYVISENEIMQPKISIEIPEYSIMRLRASRLNDFVNNNTQVWANDLEMILEAFYTEDKMKYEGGYNGYLIDASVVVKFDKEPVILNK
;
A
#
# COMPACT_ATOMS: atom_id res chain seq x y z
N MET A 1 -33.21 -15.26 -2.01
CA MET A 1 -34.24 -16.32 -1.86
C MET A 1 -33.95 -17.03 -0.55
N LYS A 2 -34.95 -17.44 0.22
CA LYS A 2 -34.77 -18.12 1.51
C LYS A 2 -34.68 -19.64 1.34
N SER A 3 -34.20 -20.31 2.38
CA SER A 3 -34.22 -21.77 2.45
C SER A 3 -35.65 -22.31 2.28
N GLY A 4 -35.85 -23.25 1.34
CA GLY A 4 -37.16 -23.77 0.96
C GLY A 4 -37.85 -23.05 -0.21
N ASP A 5 -37.30 -21.92 -0.67
CA ASP A 5 -37.70 -21.32 -1.94
C ASP A 5 -37.24 -22.16 -3.12
N ARG A 6 -37.94 -22.00 -4.24
CA ARG A 6 -37.56 -22.62 -5.50
C ARG A 6 -37.71 -21.64 -6.65
N ALA A 7 -36.82 -21.74 -7.63
CA ALA A 7 -36.82 -20.87 -8.80
C ALA A 7 -36.65 -21.64 -10.11
N CYS A 8 -37.28 -21.14 -11.17
CA CYS A 8 -37.08 -21.59 -12.54
C CYS A 8 -36.83 -20.37 -13.43
N VAL A 9 -36.23 -20.58 -14.60
CA VAL A 9 -36.00 -19.51 -15.58
C VAL A 9 -36.80 -19.83 -16.84
N VAL A 10 -37.62 -18.87 -17.26
CA VAL A 10 -38.40 -18.91 -18.50
C VAL A 10 -37.96 -17.73 -19.35
N THR A 11 -37.76 -17.98 -20.64
CA THR A 11 -37.47 -16.94 -21.64
C THR A 11 -38.62 -16.85 -22.62
N PHE A 12 -38.75 -15.71 -23.27
CA PHE A 12 -39.70 -15.55 -24.38
C PHE A 12 -39.11 -14.68 -25.47
N SER A 13 -39.43 -15.03 -26.71
CA SER A 13 -39.31 -14.17 -27.87
C SER A 13 -40.54 -14.36 -28.74
N ASP A 14 -40.46 -15.04 -29.89
CA ASP A 14 -41.64 -15.47 -30.65
C ASP A 14 -42.44 -16.57 -29.93
N ARG A 15 -41.78 -17.29 -29.01
CA ARG A 15 -42.31 -18.41 -28.22
C ARG A 15 -41.76 -18.34 -26.80
N GLY A 16 -42.48 -18.92 -25.84
CA GLY A 16 -41.99 -19.14 -24.48
C GLY A 16 -41.20 -20.45 -24.36
N ASN A 17 -40.10 -20.43 -23.60
CA ASN A 17 -39.26 -21.60 -23.35
C ASN A 17 -38.85 -21.69 -21.88
N LEU A 18 -39.01 -22.86 -21.27
CA LEU A 18 -38.44 -23.17 -19.97
C LEU A 18 -36.96 -23.51 -20.16
N VAL A 19 -36.06 -22.61 -19.76
CA VAL A 19 -34.61 -22.79 -19.94
C VAL A 19 -33.94 -23.41 -18.73
N CYS A 20 -34.54 -23.25 -17.55
CA CYS A 20 -34.17 -23.98 -16.35
C CYS A 20 -35.42 -24.35 -15.56
N SER A 21 -35.61 -25.63 -15.30
CA SER A 21 -36.70 -26.12 -14.45
C SER A 21 -36.51 -25.71 -13.00
N MET A 22 -37.57 -25.82 -12.20
CA MET A 22 -37.57 -25.52 -10.77
C MET A 22 -36.36 -26.11 -10.01
N LYS A 23 -35.58 -25.25 -9.36
CA LYS A 23 -34.39 -25.53 -8.54
C LYS A 23 -34.60 -25.11 -7.10
N ASN A 24 -34.06 -25.85 -6.14
CA ASN A 24 -34.15 -25.54 -4.72
C ASN A 24 -33.07 -24.52 -4.31
N ALA A 25 -33.49 -23.41 -3.70
CA ALA A 25 -32.60 -22.34 -3.26
C ALA A 25 -31.59 -22.81 -2.20
N SER A 26 -31.93 -23.81 -1.39
CA SER A 26 -31.03 -24.37 -0.36
C SER A 26 -29.96 -25.31 -0.92
N ASN A 27 -29.96 -25.61 -2.22
CA ASN A 27 -28.99 -26.50 -2.85
C ASN A 27 -28.03 -25.71 -3.74
N ALA A 28 -26.80 -25.49 -3.26
CA ALA A 28 -25.78 -24.72 -3.96
C ALA A 28 -25.49 -25.23 -5.38
N LYS A 29 -25.52 -26.54 -5.62
CA LYS A 29 -25.29 -27.12 -6.95
C LYS A 29 -26.44 -26.78 -7.91
N GLU A 30 -27.68 -26.88 -7.45
CA GLU A 30 -28.85 -26.51 -8.24
C GLU A 30 -28.89 -25.00 -8.53
N MET A 31 -28.46 -24.18 -7.56
CA MET A 31 -28.36 -22.74 -7.75
C MET A 31 -27.26 -22.35 -8.73
N ALA A 32 -26.13 -23.05 -8.74
CA ALA A 32 -25.10 -22.88 -9.76
C ALA A 32 -25.62 -23.26 -11.17
N GLU A 33 -26.50 -24.26 -11.29
CA GLU A 33 -27.16 -24.60 -12.56
C GLU A 33 -28.14 -23.51 -13.02
N LEU A 34 -28.92 -22.94 -12.08
CA LEU A 34 -29.82 -21.82 -12.35
C LEU A 34 -29.04 -20.60 -12.85
N SER A 35 -27.99 -20.19 -12.14
CA SER A 35 -27.11 -19.07 -12.52
C SER A 35 -26.50 -19.28 -13.92
N LYS A 36 -25.94 -20.46 -14.20
CA LYS A 36 -25.41 -20.79 -15.54
C LYS A 36 -26.46 -20.75 -16.65
N SER A 37 -27.75 -20.94 -16.34
CA SER A 37 -28.81 -20.80 -17.34
C SER A 37 -29.11 -19.35 -17.69
N ILE A 38 -28.92 -18.43 -16.72
CA ILE A 38 -29.07 -16.99 -16.90
C ILE A 38 -27.89 -16.43 -17.70
N ASP A 39 -26.66 -16.88 -17.43
CA ASP A 39 -25.46 -16.41 -18.16
C ASP A 39 -25.48 -16.73 -19.66
N LYS A 40 -26.28 -17.72 -20.06
CA LYS A 40 -26.42 -18.18 -21.46
C LYS A 40 -27.54 -17.48 -22.22
N LEU A 41 -28.27 -16.57 -21.58
CA LEU A 41 -29.37 -15.88 -22.21
C LEU A 41 -28.85 -14.92 -23.29
N SER A 42 -29.47 -14.98 -24.48
CA SER A 42 -29.14 -14.10 -25.59
C SER A 42 -30.43 -13.61 -26.27
N PRO A 43 -30.57 -12.31 -26.58
CA PRO A 43 -31.76 -11.79 -27.25
C PRO A 43 -31.82 -12.24 -28.71
N SER A 44 -32.96 -12.82 -29.13
CA SER A 44 -33.24 -13.18 -30.53
C SER A 44 -34.73 -13.45 -30.75
N GLY A 45 -35.31 -12.89 -31.82
CA GLY A 45 -36.73 -13.03 -32.19
C GLY A 45 -37.56 -11.78 -31.87
N GLY A 46 -38.90 -11.89 -31.95
CA GLY A 46 -39.84 -10.84 -31.55
C GLY A 46 -40.23 -10.91 -30.06
N THR A 47 -41.37 -10.29 -29.70
CA THR A 47 -41.89 -10.22 -28.32
C THR A 47 -43.27 -10.86 -28.22
N ASN A 48 -43.36 -12.01 -27.55
CA ASN A 48 -44.60 -12.74 -27.28
C ASN A 48 -44.71 -13.07 -25.79
N THR A 49 -45.06 -12.06 -25.02
CA THR A 49 -45.17 -12.12 -23.56
C THR A 49 -46.15 -13.19 -23.10
N ASP A 50 -47.28 -13.35 -23.80
CA ASP A 50 -48.33 -14.33 -23.51
C ASP A 50 -47.77 -15.77 -23.52
N ALA A 51 -46.96 -16.10 -24.54
CA ALA A 51 -46.32 -17.41 -24.64
C ALA A 51 -45.32 -17.67 -23.50
N GLY A 52 -44.62 -16.63 -23.04
CA GLY A 52 -43.74 -16.72 -21.86
C GLY A 52 -44.52 -16.95 -20.57
N LEU A 53 -45.56 -16.16 -20.34
CA LEU A 53 -46.45 -16.27 -19.18
C LEU A 53 -47.17 -17.61 -19.16
N ASP A 54 -47.59 -18.14 -20.30
CA ASP A 54 -48.17 -19.47 -20.44
C ASP A 54 -47.25 -20.56 -19.89
N VAL A 55 -45.98 -20.54 -20.29
CA VAL A 55 -44.98 -21.51 -19.81
C VAL A 55 -44.77 -21.35 -18.32
N ALA A 56 -44.61 -20.12 -17.82
CA ALA A 56 -44.40 -19.85 -16.40
C ALA A 56 -45.58 -20.30 -15.53
N ILE A 57 -46.80 -19.91 -15.89
CA ILE A 57 -48.04 -20.27 -15.16
C ILE A 57 -48.24 -21.79 -15.16
N ASN A 58 -48.07 -22.45 -16.32
CA ASN A 58 -48.23 -23.90 -16.40
C ASN A 58 -47.15 -24.63 -15.59
N HIS A 59 -45.91 -24.16 -15.61
CA HIS A 59 -44.83 -24.76 -14.84
C HIS A 59 -45.04 -24.60 -13.33
N LEU A 60 -45.47 -23.42 -12.86
CA LEU A 60 -45.82 -23.17 -11.45
C LEU A 60 -46.99 -24.04 -10.99
N ASN A 61 -48.02 -24.19 -11.82
CA ASN A 61 -49.19 -25.03 -11.49
C ASN A 61 -48.83 -26.53 -11.44
N SER A 62 -47.94 -26.97 -12.31
CA SER A 62 -47.45 -28.37 -12.36
C SER A 62 -46.52 -28.71 -11.19
N ASN A 63 -45.95 -27.71 -10.51
CA ASN A 63 -45.02 -27.86 -9.39
C ASN A 63 -45.66 -27.44 -8.05
N SER A 64 -46.86 -27.97 -7.78
CA SER A 64 -47.74 -27.48 -6.71
C SER A 64 -47.14 -27.68 -5.31
N THR A 65 -46.71 -26.58 -4.69
CA THR A 65 -46.38 -26.49 -3.25
C THR A 65 -47.33 -25.55 -2.53
N SER A 66 -47.28 -25.54 -1.19
CA SER A 66 -47.95 -24.55 -0.35
C SER A 66 -47.28 -23.17 -0.34
N ASN A 67 -46.06 -23.05 -0.89
CA ASN A 67 -45.35 -21.78 -0.98
C ASN A 67 -46.15 -20.72 -1.77
N LYS A 68 -45.94 -19.45 -1.43
CA LYS A 68 -46.36 -18.32 -2.27
C LYS A 68 -45.79 -18.50 -3.69
N ARG A 69 -46.57 -18.14 -4.71
CA ARG A 69 -46.17 -18.28 -6.11
C ARG A 69 -46.00 -16.91 -6.73
N ILE A 70 -44.80 -16.66 -7.25
CA ILE A 70 -44.42 -15.36 -7.77
C ILE A 70 -43.86 -15.53 -9.18
N ILE A 71 -44.28 -14.67 -10.10
CA ILE A 71 -43.64 -14.43 -11.39
C ILE A 71 -43.00 -13.05 -11.32
N ILE A 72 -41.70 -12.96 -11.63
CA ILE A 72 -41.01 -11.70 -11.89
C ILE A 72 -40.80 -11.61 -13.40
N LEU A 73 -41.53 -10.70 -14.06
CA LEU A 73 -41.49 -10.52 -15.51
C LEU A 73 -40.63 -9.30 -15.86
N LEU A 74 -39.53 -9.52 -16.58
CA LEU A 74 -38.72 -8.46 -17.18
C LEU A 74 -39.09 -8.34 -18.66
N CYS A 75 -39.41 -7.13 -19.11
CA CYS A 75 -39.83 -6.85 -20.49
C CYS A 75 -39.54 -5.39 -20.86
N ASP A 76 -39.15 -5.10 -22.09
CA ASP A 76 -38.79 -3.75 -22.56
C ASP A 76 -39.89 -3.00 -23.34
N GLY A 77 -40.93 -3.71 -23.79
CA GLY A 77 -42.12 -3.13 -24.39
C GLY A 77 -42.79 -4.09 -25.38
N ASP A 78 -43.91 -3.66 -25.98
CA ASP A 78 -44.77 -4.47 -26.89
C ASP A 78 -45.45 -5.67 -26.22
N VAL A 79 -46.15 -5.39 -25.12
CA VAL A 79 -46.97 -6.36 -24.38
C VAL A 79 -48.42 -6.24 -24.85
N ARG A 80 -49.04 -7.36 -25.21
CA ARG A 80 -50.46 -7.42 -25.58
C ARG A 80 -51.37 -7.38 -24.36
N ASP A 81 -52.68 -7.42 -24.57
CA ASP A 81 -53.66 -7.53 -23.49
C ASP A 81 -53.38 -8.76 -22.61
N THR A 82 -53.19 -8.54 -21.31
CA THR A 82 -52.80 -9.56 -20.32
C THR A 82 -53.99 -10.16 -19.56
N THR A 83 -55.21 -9.98 -20.09
CA THR A 83 -56.46 -10.36 -19.42
C THR A 83 -56.55 -11.84 -19.07
N ASP A 84 -56.24 -12.72 -20.01
CA ASP A 84 -56.34 -14.16 -19.80
C ASP A 84 -55.29 -14.67 -18.81
N GLU A 85 -54.09 -14.07 -18.82
CA GLU A 85 -52.97 -14.41 -17.95
C GLU A 85 -53.28 -14.05 -16.49
N TYR A 86 -53.74 -12.82 -16.20
CA TYR A 86 -54.06 -12.47 -14.81
C TYR A 86 -55.25 -13.28 -14.28
N ILE A 87 -56.21 -13.65 -15.12
CA ILE A 87 -57.33 -14.54 -14.73
C ILE A 87 -56.79 -15.92 -14.35
N ARG A 88 -55.86 -16.48 -15.13
CA ARG A 88 -55.23 -17.77 -14.85
C ARG A 88 -54.35 -17.75 -13.61
N CYS A 89 -53.58 -16.68 -13.39
CA CYS A 89 -52.82 -16.46 -12.18
C CYS A 89 -53.72 -16.47 -10.93
N ASN A 90 -54.87 -15.77 -10.99
CA ASN A 90 -55.84 -15.70 -9.89
C ASN A 90 -56.59 -17.02 -9.64
N LYS A 91 -56.81 -17.85 -10.67
CA LYS A 91 -57.44 -19.18 -10.54
C LYS A 91 -56.48 -20.26 -10.03
N SER A 92 -55.17 -20.00 -10.04
CA SER A 92 -54.17 -20.94 -9.54
C SER A 92 -54.29 -21.11 -8.03
N THR A 93 -53.91 -22.26 -7.47
CA THR A 93 -53.99 -22.53 -6.02
C THR A 93 -52.65 -23.03 -5.46
N PRO A 94 -51.94 -22.25 -4.63
CA PRO A 94 -52.19 -20.82 -4.32
C PRO A 94 -52.15 -19.90 -5.56
N SER A 95 -52.77 -18.73 -5.47
CA SER A 95 -52.77 -17.75 -6.56
C SER A 95 -51.36 -17.28 -6.88
N ILE A 96 -51.10 -16.96 -8.15
CA ILE A 96 -49.79 -16.50 -8.63
C ILE A 96 -49.78 -14.97 -8.65
N GLN A 97 -48.83 -14.36 -7.97
CA GLN A 97 -48.59 -12.91 -8.00
C GLN A 97 -47.58 -12.58 -9.11
N CYS A 98 -47.85 -11.56 -9.91
CA CYS A 98 -46.92 -11.10 -10.94
C CYS A 98 -46.32 -9.75 -10.53
N PHE A 99 -44.99 -9.68 -10.45
CA PHE A 99 -44.25 -8.43 -10.39
C PHE A 99 -43.68 -8.16 -11.77
N THR A 100 -43.86 -6.94 -12.28
CA THR A 100 -43.44 -6.57 -13.64
C THR A 100 -42.37 -5.50 -13.56
N VAL A 101 -41.29 -5.68 -14.32
CA VAL A 101 -40.17 -4.74 -14.44
C VAL A 101 -40.07 -4.34 -15.91
N ASN A 102 -40.53 -3.12 -16.21
CA ASN A 102 -40.41 -2.52 -17.54
C ASN A 102 -39.00 -1.97 -17.73
N VAL A 103 -38.24 -2.51 -18.68
CA VAL A 103 -36.81 -2.23 -18.88
C VAL A 103 -36.61 -1.31 -20.08
N GLY A 104 -36.16 -0.08 -19.86
CA GLY A 104 -36.02 0.92 -20.92
C GLY A 104 -37.39 1.41 -21.44
N GLY A 105 -37.39 2.11 -22.58
CA GLY A 105 -38.63 2.61 -23.19
C GLY A 105 -39.36 3.69 -22.38
N GLN A 106 -40.69 3.73 -22.48
CA GLN A 106 -41.53 4.68 -21.73
C GLN A 106 -41.76 4.22 -20.29
N ARG A 107 -41.89 5.18 -19.37
CA ARG A 107 -42.02 4.90 -17.92
C ARG A 107 -43.28 4.12 -17.55
N SER A 108 -44.36 4.28 -18.32
CA SER A 108 -45.64 3.59 -18.09
C SER A 108 -45.89 2.57 -19.19
N ASN A 109 -46.44 1.42 -18.80
CA ASN A 109 -46.83 0.34 -19.70
C ASN A 109 -48.11 -0.30 -19.14
N GLU A 110 -49.26 0.12 -19.68
CA GLU A 110 -50.57 -0.22 -19.14
C GLU A 110 -50.80 -1.75 -19.02
N PRO A 111 -50.50 -2.60 -20.02
CA PRO A 111 -50.62 -4.05 -19.87
C PRO A 111 -49.81 -4.66 -18.72
N LEU A 112 -48.58 -4.18 -18.50
CA LEU A 112 -47.72 -4.64 -17.40
C LEU A 112 -48.21 -4.14 -16.04
N GLU A 113 -48.74 -2.92 -15.98
CA GLU A 113 -49.36 -2.35 -14.77
C GLU A 113 -50.65 -3.09 -14.40
N VAL A 114 -51.48 -3.43 -15.40
CA VAL A 114 -52.71 -4.21 -15.22
C VAL A 114 -52.39 -5.61 -14.72
N LEU A 115 -51.46 -6.34 -15.36
CA LEU A 115 -51.06 -7.68 -14.94
C LEU A 115 -50.60 -7.71 -13.48
N ALA A 116 -49.70 -6.80 -13.10
CA ALA A 116 -49.18 -6.74 -11.74
C ALA A 116 -50.28 -6.41 -10.73
N SER A 117 -51.08 -5.37 -10.98
CA SER A 117 -52.12 -4.93 -10.05
C SER A 117 -53.25 -5.95 -9.89
N LYS A 118 -53.65 -6.65 -10.97
CA LYS A 118 -54.73 -7.65 -10.95
C LYS A 118 -54.33 -8.97 -10.32
N THR A 119 -53.04 -9.26 -10.20
CA THR A 119 -52.52 -10.48 -9.55
C THR A 119 -51.98 -10.22 -8.13
N GLY A 120 -52.05 -8.98 -7.65
CA GLY A 120 -51.60 -8.60 -6.31
C GLY A 120 -50.08 -8.44 -6.17
N GLY A 121 -49.35 -8.23 -7.28
CA GLY A 121 -47.97 -7.79 -7.29
C GLY A 121 -47.82 -6.28 -7.57
N LYS A 122 -46.63 -5.85 -7.99
CA LYS A 122 -46.33 -4.44 -8.29
C LYS A 122 -45.57 -4.26 -9.60
N TYR A 123 -45.74 -3.08 -10.19
CA TYR A 123 -45.05 -2.61 -11.39
C TYR A 123 -43.85 -1.75 -11.02
N TYR A 124 -42.72 -1.98 -11.68
CA TYR A 124 -41.51 -1.19 -11.57
C TYR A 124 -41.01 -0.79 -12.96
N PHE A 125 -40.29 0.32 -13.01
CA PHE A 125 -39.63 0.80 -14.21
C PHE A 125 -38.12 0.88 -13.97
N ALA A 126 -37.35 0.30 -14.88
CA ALA A 126 -35.90 0.27 -14.84
C ALA A 126 -35.32 0.87 -16.12
N GLN A 127 -34.79 2.08 -16.05
CA GLN A 127 -34.21 2.74 -17.24
C GLN A 127 -32.89 2.09 -17.70
N ASN A 128 -32.16 1.44 -16.78
CA ASN A 128 -30.86 0.83 -17.02
C ASN A 128 -30.67 -0.38 -16.09
N SER A 129 -29.55 -1.10 -16.25
CA SER A 129 -29.22 -2.30 -15.47
C SER A 129 -29.19 -2.05 -13.95
N THR A 130 -28.68 -0.91 -13.49
CA THR A 130 -28.70 -0.54 -12.07
C THR A 130 -30.12 -0.46 -11.52
N ALA A 131 -31.05 0.11 -12.29
CA ALA A 131 -32.45 0.20 -11.88
C ALA A 131 -33.18 -1.17 -11.90
N ILE A 132 -32.68 -2.16 -12.65
CA ILE A 132 -33.18 -3.54 -12.58
C ILE A 132 -32.84 -4.13 -11.21
N ILE A 133 -31.60 -3.95 -10.75
CA ILE A 133 -31.14 -4.41 -9.42
C ILE A 133 -31.99 -3.76 -8.33
N ASP A 134 -32.22 -2.44 -8.40
CA ASP A 134 -33.11 -1.73 -7.47
C ASP A 134 -34.54 -2.32 -7.48
N SER A 135 -35.04 -2.75 -8.63
CA SER A 135 -36.36 -3.39 -8.75
C SER A 135 -36.39 -4.76 -8.07
N PHE A 136 -35.33 -5.56 -8.18
CA PHE A 136 -35.24 -6.83 -7.45
C PHE A 136 -35.16 -6.63 -5.94
N TYR A 137 -34.45 -5.60 -5.45
CA TYR A 137 -34.47 -5.24 -4.03
C TYR A 137 -35.87 -4.81 -3.56
N LYS A 138 -36.60 -4.02 -4.37
CA LYS A 138 -38.01 -3.65 -4.08
C LYS A 138 -38.91 -4.88 -4.01
N ILE A 139 -38.80 -5.80 -4.97
CA ILE A 139 -39.56 -7.06 -4.98
C ILE A 139 -39.20 -7.90 -3.75
N GLN A 140 -37.93 -8.00 -3.39
CA GLN A 140 -37.49 -8.73 -2.21
C GLN A 140 -38.13 -8.14 -0.94
N SER A 141 -38.11 -6.82 -0.78
CA SER A 141 -38.78 -6.13 0.34
C SER A 141 -40.29 -6.32 0.36
N ASP A 142 -40.93 -6.45 -0.81
CA ASP A 142 -42.38 -6.61 -0.93
C ASP A 142 -42.84 -8.07 -0.75
N THR A 143 -41.93 -9.03 -0.92
CA THR A 143 -42.24 -10.47 -0.90
C THR A 143 -41.73 -11.17 0.35
N LEU A 144 -40.74 -10.61 1.04
CA LEU A 144 -40.16 -11.12 2.28
C LEU A 144 -40.49 -10.19 3.47
N GLU A 145 -40.79 -10.78 4.63
CA GLU A 145 -40.93 -10.03 5.89
C GLU A 145 -39.56 -9.70 6.53
N ASP A 146 -38.46 -10.31 6.07
CA ASP A 146 -37.08 -10.05 6.52
C ASP A 146 -36.07 -10.34 5.39
N ILE A 147 -35.03 -9.52 5.26
CA ILE A 147 -33.86 -9.79 4.39
C ILE A 147 -33.06 -10.93 5.01
N ASP A 148 -32.58 -11.84 4.15
CA ASP A 148 -31.70 -12.92 4.58
C ASP A 148 -30.33 -12.32 4.94
N LEU A 149 -30.04 -12.29 6.25
CA LEU A 149 -28.78 -11.78 6.81
C LEU A 149 -27.83 -12.92 7.19
N THR A 150 -27.97 -14.09 6.56
CA THR A 150 -26.98 -15.16 6.68
C THR A 150 -25.63 -14.63 6.19
N ASP A 151 -24.60 -14.89 7.01
CA ASP A 151 -23.20 -14.52 6.83
C ASP A 151 -22.40 -15.79 7.15
N MET A 152 -21.95 -16.49 6.12
CA MET A 152 -21.45 -17.86 6.25
C MET A 152 -19.99 -17.93 6.68
N ASP A 153 -19.17 -16.97 6.30
CA ASP A 153 -17.77 -16.88 6.71
C ASP A 153 -17.55 -15.98 7.94
N ASN A 154 -18.61 -15.31 8.42
CA ASN A 154 -18.67 -14.49 9.63
C ASN A 154 -17.75 -13.27 9.59
N ASP A 155 -17.62 -12.65 8.42
CA ASP A 155 -16.82 -11.46 8.22
C ASP A 155 -17.60 -10.16 8.53
N GLY A 156 -18.93 -10.24 8.64
CA GLY A 156 -19.84 -9.14 8.92
C GLY A 156 -20.61 -8.62 7.71
N VAL A 157 -20.46 -9.21 6.53
CA VAL A 157 -21.26 -8.95 5.33
C VAL A 157 -22.18 -10.13 5.07
N PRO A 158 -23.50 -9.92 4.98
CA PRO A 158 -24.40 -10.99 4.57
C PRO A 158 -24.14 -11.47 3.14
N ASP A 159 -24.15 -12.80 2.93
CA ASP A 159 -23.91 -13.46 1.64
C ASP A 159 -24.74 -12.86 0.50
N THR A 160 -25.98 -12.43 0.80
CA THR A 160 -26.87 -11.80 -0.18
C THR A 160 -26.27 -10.52 -0.77
N PHE A 161 -25.61 -9.70 0.04
CA PHE A 161 -24.97 -8.47 -0.42
C PHE A 161 -23.67 -8.75 -1.16
N GLU A 162 -22.92 -9.76 -0.76
CA GLU A 162 -21.67 -10.13 -1.42
C GLU A 162 -21.93 -10.68 -2.84
N ILE A 163 -22.95 -11.53 -2.99
CA ILE A 163 -23.33 -12.14 -4.26
C ILE A 163 -24.03 -11.15 -5.19
N VAL A 164 -25.06 -10.45 -4.69
CA VAL A 164 -25.90 -9.56 -5.52
C VAL A 164 -25.22 -8.21 -5.73
N GLY A 165 -24.40 -7.81 -4.78
CA GLY A 165 -23.59 -6.61 -4.82
C GLY A 165 -24.00 -5.55 -3.79
N MET A 166 -22.98 -5.03 -3.13
CA MET A 166 -22.95 -3.94 -2.18
C MET A 166 -22.95 -2.61 -2.94
N ARG A 167 -24.09 -1.92 -2.93
CA ARG A 167 -24.23 -0.63 -3.60
C ARG A 167 -23.57 0.48 -2.78
N LEU A 168 -22.63 1.19 -3.39
CA LEU A 168 -21.93 2.32 -2.81
C LEU A 168 -22.72 3.63 -2.94
N ALA A 169 -22.34 4.65 -2.16
CA ALA A 169 -22.95 5.98 -2.24
C ALA A 169 -22.83 6.65 -3.63
N ASN A 170 -21.78 6.33 -4.40
CA ASN A 170 -21.59 6.81 -5.77
C ASN A 170 -22.38 6.01 -6.82
N GLY A 171 -23.11 4.96 -6.40
CA GLY A 171 -23.91 4.12 -7.28
C GLY A 171 -23.17 2.91 -7.86
N ASN A 172 -21.85 2.80 -7.64
CA ASN A 172 -21.10 1.60 -8.00
C ASN A 172 -21.57 0.42 -7.16
N ILE A 173 -21.37 -0.78 -7.69
CA ILE A 173 -21.72 -2.03 -7.03
C ILE A 173 -20.44 -2.85 -6.89
N ILE A 174 -20.12 -3.24 -5.67
CA ILE A 174 -19.00 -4.11 -5.32
C ILE A 174 -19.56 -5.46 -4.90
N THR A 175 -18.90 -6.54 -5.29
CA THR A 175 -19.23 -7.91 -4.86
C THR A 175 -18.02 -8.50 -4.16
N SER A 176 -18.23 -9.50 -3.32
CA SER A 176 -17.17 -10.26 -2.65
C SER A 176 -17.54 -11.75 -2.63
N ASN A 177 -16.72 -12.58 -2.01
CA ASN A 177 -16.89 -14.02 -1.97
C ASN A 177 -17.44 -14.48 -0.62
N PRO A 178 -18.71 -14.93 -0.55
CA PRO A 178 -19.43 -15.21 0.70
C PRO A 178 -19.01 -16.49 1.43
N PHE A 179 -17.87 -17.06 1.07
CA PHE A 179 -17.35 -18.30 1.62
C PHE A 179 -15.93 -18.14 2.19
N VAL A 180 -15.34 -16.95 2.07
CA VAL A 180 -13.99 -16.65 2.56
C VAL A 180 -14.01 -15.26 3.18
N PRO A 181 -13.57 -15.09 4.45
CA PRO A 181 -13.68 -13.79 5.10
C PRO A 181 -12.91 -12.65 4.44
N CYS A 182 -11.90 -12.96 3.63
CA CYS A 182 -11.03 -12.00 2.97
C CYS A 182 -10.91 -12.42 1.51
N SER A 183 -11.60 -11.70 0.64
CA SER A 183 -11.81 -12.05 -0.76
C SER A 183 -10.57 -11.89 -1.62
N ASP A 184 -9.68 -10.95 -1.29
CA ASP A 184 -8.41 -10.71 -1.97
C ASP A 184 -7.18 -11.29 -1.24
N ASN A 185 -7.33 -11.76 0.00
CA ASN A 185 -6.29 -12.35 0.85
C ASN A 185 -5.23 -11.38 1.38
N ASP A 186 -5.52 -10.09 1.50
CA ASP A 186 -4.62 -9.11 2.11
C ASP A 186 -4.57 -9.21 3.66
N GLY A 187 -5.58 -9.86 4.26
CA GLY A 187 -5.72 -10.05 5.71
C GLY A 187 -6.65 -9.03 6.39
N TRP A 188 -7.26 -8.11 5.65
CA TRP A 188 -8.44 -7.35 6.04
C TRP A 188 -9.70 -8.09 5.57
N ASN A 189 -10.72 -8.21 6.42
CA ASN A 189 -11.92 -8.94 6.01
C ASN A 189 -12.92 -8.03 5.28
N ASP A 190 -13.75 -8.61 4.41
CA ASP A 190 -14.57 -7.82 3.47
C ASP A 190 -15.54 -6.91 4.24
N GLY A 191 -16.07 -7.37 5.39
CA GLY A 191 -16.90 -6.59 6.29
C GLY A 191 -16.21 -5.39 6.94
N GLN A 192 -14.92 -5.48 7.23
CA GLN A 192 -14.14 -4.35 7.73
C GLN A 192 -13.81 -3.34 6.64
N GLU A 193 -13.57 -3.82 5.42
CA GLU A 193 -13.28 -3.01 4.23
C GLU A 193 -14.53 -2.28 3.74
N ILE A 194 -15.62 -2.99 3.45
CA ILE A 194 -16.86 -2.38 2.92
C ILE A 194 -17.61 -1.56 3.99
N GLY A 195 -17.40 -1.91 5.26
CA GLY A 195 -18.02 -1.27 6.40
C GLY A 195 -19.54 -1.46 6.49
N LYS A 196 -20.16 -0.71 7.40
CA LYS A 196 -21.59 -0.87 7.68
C LYS A 196 -22.45 -0.21 6.60
N TYR A 197 -23.48 -0.93 6.16
CA TYR A 197 -24.52 -0.35 5.33
C TYR A 197 -25.45 0.59 6.11
N LYS A 198 -25.95 1.60 5.41
CA LYS A 198 -27.05 2.46 5.86
C LYS A 198 -28.32 2.07 5.12
N VAL A 199 -29.41 1.95 5.88
CA VAL A 199 -30.74 1.76 5.33
C VAL A 199 -31.35 3.12 5.06
N LYS A 200 -31.68 3.40 3.81
CA LYS A 200 -32.36 4.63 3.39
C LYS A 200 -33.78 4.29 2.95
N GLU A 201 -34.77 4.82 3.65
CA GLU A 201 -36.14 4.82 3.14
C GLU A 201 -36.22 5.79 1.94
N VAL A 202 -36.67 5.28 0.81
CA VAL A 202 -36.86 6.02 -0.42
C VAL A 202 -38.34 6.04 -0.75
N GLU A 203 -38.87 7.25 -0.96
CA GLU A 203 -40.22 7.45 -1.48
C GLU A 203 -40.15 7.77 -2.96
N GLU A 204 -40.81 6.96 -3.78
CA GLU A 204 -40.92 7.21 -5.22
C GLU A 204 -42.38 7.49 -5.57
N LYS A 205 -42.61 8.66 -6.20
CA LYS A 205 -43.91 9.03 -6.75
C LYS A 205 -44.02 8.60 -8.21
N MET A 206 -45.02 7.78 -8.49
CA MET A 206 -45.45 7.42 -9.84
C MET A 206 -46.91 7.86 -10.00
N GLY A 207 -47.12 9.04 -10.60
CA GLY A 207 -48.43 9.68 -10.66
C GLY A 207 -48.96 9.99 -9.26
N ASP A 208 -50.18 9.53 -8.96
CA ASP A 208 -50.84 9.73 -7.67
C ASP A 208 -50.45 8.67 -6.61
N LYS A 209 -49.62 7.68 -6.95
CA LYS A 209 -49.18 6.61 -6.03
C LYS A 209 -47.78 6.90 -5.51
N THR A 210 -47.62 6.84 -4.19
CA THR A 210 -46.31 6.87 -3.51
C THR A 210 -45.94 5.46 -3.09
N THR A 211 -44.78 4.98 -3.53
CA THR A 211 -44.20 3.71 -3.07
C THR A 211 -43.01 4.00 -2.16
N LYS A 212 -43.03 3.42 -0.96
CA LYS A 212 -41.90 3.44 -0.01
C LYS A 212 -41.10 2.15 -0.16
N TYR A 213 -39.78 2.24 -0.20
CA TYR A 213 -38.89 1.08 -0.17
C TYR A 213 -37.60 1.42 0.57
N TYR A 214 -36.86 0.40 0.98
CA TYR A 214 -35.58 0.55 1.65
C TYR A 214 -34.42 0.27 0.67
N SER A 215 -33.43 1.16 0.64
CA SER A 215 -32.18 1.00 -0.10
C SER A 215 -31.03 0.81 0.88
N PHE A 216 -30.15 -0.15 0.61
CA PHE A 216 -28.93 -0.38 1.38
C PHE A 216 -27.78 0.34 0.67
N ILE A 217 -27.06 1.20 1.38
CA ILE A 217 -25.92 1.96 0.84
C ILE A 217 -24.71 1.72 1.72
N PHE A 218 -23.64 1.20 1.13
CA PHE A 218 -22.36 0.94 1.76
C PHE A 218 -21.40 2.12 1.57
N ASN A 219 -20.53 2.30 2.56
CA ASN A 219 -19.50 3.34 2.60
C ASN A 219 -18.16 2.65 2.88
N PRO A 220 -17.46 2.20 1.84
CA PRO A 220 -16.24 1.42 1.99
C PRO A 220 -15.10 2.27 2.51
N LYS A 221 -14.16 1.60 3.16
CA LYS A 221 -12.81 2.06 3.47
C LYS A 221 -11.79 1.50 2.48
N ALA A 222 -12.07 0.36 1.87
CA ALA A 222 -11.29 -0.31 0.82
C ALA A 222 -12.24 -1.13 -0.10
N ASP A 223 -11.73 -1.60 -1.23
CA ASP A 223 -12.40 -2.49 -2.18
C ASP A 223 -11.98 -3.95 -1.90
N PRO A 224 -12.86 -4.80 -1.33
CA PRO A 224 -12.54 -6.18 -0.87
C PRO A 224 -12.13 -7.17 -1.96
N ARG A 225 -11.86 -6.69 -3.17
CA ARG A 225 -11.43 -7.48 -4.32
C ARG A 225 -9.98 -7.18 -4.67
N LYS A 226 -9.30 -6.35 -3.90
CA LYS A 226 -8.00 -5.79 -4.22
C LYS A 226 -7.16 -5.61 -2.95
N GLU A 227 -6.04 -6.32 -2.91
CA GLU A 227 -5.09 -6.20 -1.80
C GLU A 227 -4.54 -4.78 -1.57
N ASP A 228 -4.59 -3.94 -2.61
CA ASP A 228 -4.20 -2.53 -2.62
C ASP A 228 -5.23 -1.79 -3.49
N THR A 229 -6.17 -1.11 -2.84
CA THR A 229 -7.38 -0.56 -3.47
C THR A 229 -7.06 0.58 -4.43
N ASP A 230 -6.15 1.44 -4.03
CA ASP A 230 -5.81 2.68 -4.73
C ASP A 230 -4.52 2.56 -5.58
N GLY A 231 -3.80 1.46 -5.42
CA GLY A 231 -2.62 1.09 -6.20
C GLY A 231 -1.37 1.83 -5.73
N ASP A 232 -1.24 2.09 -4.43
CA ASP A 232 -0.12 2.81 -3.86
C ASP A 232 1.11 2.00 -3.41
N GLY A 233 0.96 0.68 -3.41
CA GLY A 233 1.96 -0.26 -2.96
C GLY A 233 1.88 -0.57 -1.47
N ILE A 234 1.00 0.09 -0.71
CA ILE A 234 0.68 -0.25 0.68
C ILE A 234 -0.60 -1.08 0.66
N ILE A 235 -0.53 -2.30 1.18
CA ILE A 235 -1.73 -3.15 1.27
C ILE A 235 -2.76 -2.53 2.21
N ASP A 236 -4.05 -2.68 1.89
CA ASP A 236 -5.13 -1.91 2.53
C ASP A 236 -5.19 -2.11 4.05
N ASN A 237 -4.86 -3.31 4.56
CA ASN A 237 -4.82 -3.59 6.00
C ASN A 237 -3.73 -2.83 6.77
N LYS A 238 -2.72 -2.30 6.08
CA LYS A 238 -1.62 -1.48 6.62
C LYS A 238 -1.77 -0.01 6.21
N ASP A 239 -2.57 0.30 5.20
CA ASP A 239 -2.71 1.66 4.69
C ASP A 239 -3.64 2.51 5.58
N PRO A 240 -3.14 3.63 6.15
CA PRO A 240 -4.00 4.59 6.84
C PRO A 240 -5.01 5.30 5.93
N TYR A 241 -4.82 5.30 4.60
CA TYR A 241 -5.68 5.97 3.61
C TYR A 241 -5.99 5.14 2.33
N PRO A 242 -6.63 3.94 2.43
CA PRO A 242 -6.78 2.96 1.33
C PRO A 242 -7.57 3.38 0.08
N LEU A 243 -8.04 4.64 0.03
CA LEU A 243 -8.82 5.17 -1.09
C LEU A 243 -8.10 6.34 -1.78
N VAL A 244 -6.91 6.71 -1.32
CA VAL A 244 -6.19 7.92 -1.73
C VAL A 244 -4.73 7.56 -1.96
N PRO A 245 -4.30 7.41 -3.22
CA PRO A 245 -2.97 6.91 -3.52
C PRO A 245 -1.89 7.77 -2.86
N GLN A 246 -1.07 7.15 -2.02
CA GLN A 246 0.11 7.78 -1.46
C GLN A 246 1.30 7.67 -2.41
N LEU A 247 2.26 8.56 -2.19
CA LEU A 247 3.58 8.41 -2.78
C LEU A 247 4.44 7.60 -1.82
N THR A 248 5.11 6.57 -2.34
CA THR A 248 5.97 5.67 -1.56
C THR A 248 7.37 5.61 -2.13
N LEU A 249 8.36 5.30 -1.28
CA LEU A 249 9.74 5.12 -1.73
C LEU A 249 9.84 3.96 -2.72
N GLU A 250 9.09 2.89 -2.51
CA GLU A 250 9.01 1.74 -3.39
C GLU A 250 8.61 2.17 -4.80
N LYS A 251 7.59 3.03 -4.94
CA LYS A 251 7.19 3.57 -6.24
C LYS A 251 8.23 4.47 -6.87
N MET A 252 8.83 5.37 -6.08
CA MET A 252 9.87 6.29 -6.57
C MET A 252 11.08 5.52 -7.12
N TYR A 253 11.41 4.38 -6.50
CA TYR A 253 12.61 3.60 -6.80
C TYR A 253 12.35 2.26 -7.55
N ALA A 254 11.10 1.85 -7.80
CA ALA A 254 10.71 0.55 -8.36
C ALA A 254 11.38 0.18 -9.69
N ASN A 255 11.58 1.18 -10.56
CA ASN A 255 12.15 0.98 -11.91
C ASN A 255 13.66 1.24 -11.96
N ARG A 256 14.29 1.50 -10.82
CA ARG A 256 15.70 1.86 -10.73
C ARG A 256 16.52 0.62 -10.38
N LYS A 257 17.75 0.54 -10.90
CA LYS A 257 18.53 -0.69 -10.88
C LYS A 257 19.36 -0.78 -9.60
N ILE A 258 18.95 -1.66 -8.68
CA ILE A 258 19.75 -1.99 -7.49
C ILE A 258 21.08 -2.60 -7.94
N LYS A 259 22.19 -1.90 -7.68
CA LYS A 259 23.55 -2.41 -7.94
C LYS A 259 24.16 -3.15 -6.75
N SER A 260 23.71 -2.83 -5.53
CA SER A 260 24.18 -3.52 -4.34
C SER A 260 23.54 -4.90 -4.19
N ASN A 261 24.29 -5.84 -3.67
CA ASN A 261 23.78 -7.16 -3.28
C ASN A 261 24.39 -7.57 -1.94
N SER A 262 23.92 -8.70 -1.41
CA SER A 262 24.34 -9.23 -0.09
C SER A 262 25.84 -9.54 0.07
N LYS A 263 26.65 -9.41 -1.00
CA LYS A 263 28.12 -9.54 -0.95
C LYS A 263 28.83 -8.20 -0.74
N ASN A 264 28.16 -7.08 -0.98
CA ASN A 264 28.71 -5.74 -0.78
C ASN A 264 28.83 -5.39 0.70
N ALA A 265 29.71 -4.43 1.01
CA ALA A 265 29.89 -3.96 2.38
C ALA A 265 28.63 -3.25 2.91
N VAL A 266 27.87 -2.62 2.03
CA VAL A 266 26.56 -2.03 2.32
C VAL A 266 25.57 -2.46 1.25
N ASN A 267 24.41 -2.96 1.66
CA ASN A 267 23.27 -3.28 0.81
C ASN A 267 22.05 -2.50 1.32
N ILE A 268 21.41 -1.73 0.43
CA ILE A 268 20.26 -0.90 0.79
C ILE A 268 19.00 -1.52 0.20
N GLU A 269 18.00 -1.72 1.04
CA GLU A 269 16.68 -2.23 0.68
C GLU A 269 15.63 -1.18 1.03
N ILE A 270 14.52 -1.16 0.29
CA ILE A 270 13.35 -0.32 0.57
C ILE A 270 12.18 -1.27 0.80
N GLU A 271 11.54 -1.17 1.97
CA GLU A 271 10.37 -1.97 2.34
C GLU A 271 9.48 -1.17 3.30
N ASP A 272 8.17 -1.13 3.04
CA ASP A 272 7.18 -0.37 3.81
C ASP A 272 7.64 1.08 4.13
N ASN A 273 8.04 1.86 3.11
CA ASN A 273 8.62 3.22 3.23
C ASN A 273 9.86 3.32 4.15
N THR A 274 10.53 2.20 4.40
CA THR A 274 11.72 2.13 5.26
C THR A 274 12.96 1.86 4.42
N VAL A 275 13.98 2.72 4.56
CA VAL A 275 15.31 2.50 4.00
C VAL A 275 16.13 1.65 4.95
N ILE A 276 16.41 0.42 4.55
CA ILE A 276 17.11 -0.57 5.37
C ILE A 276 18.58 -0.63 4.93
N PHE A 277 19.49 -0.20 5.80
CA PHE A 277 20.94 -0.27 5.62
C PHE A 277 21.49 -1.59 6.17
N ASN A 278 21.71 -2.58 5.29
CA ASN A 278 22.37 -3.83 5.65
C ASN A 278 23.90 -3.65 5.54
N ILE A 279 24.60 -3.58 6.67
CA ILE A 279 25.99 -3.16 6.75
C ILE A 279 26.87 -4.31 7.27
N ASN A 280 27.96 -4.60 6.58
CA ASN A 280 29.01 -5.50 7.03
C ASN A 280 30.21 -4.67 7.49
N ILE A 281 30.54 -4.71 8.77
CA ILE A 281 31.68 -3.97 9.35
C ILE A 281 32.69 -4.92 9.98
N LYS A 282 33.97 -4.53 9.90
CA LYS A 282 35.10 -5.24 10.52
C LYS A 282 35.94 -4.24 11.29
N CYS A 283 35.88 -4.30 12.62
CA CYS A 283 36.80 -3.55 13.46
C CYS A 283 38.18 -4.23 13.45
N VAL A 284 39.24 -3.45 13.26
CA VAL A 284 40.64 -3.92 13.27
C VAL A 284 41.48 -3.04 14.20
N ASN A 285 42.51 -3.62 14.79
CA ASN A 285 43.47 -2.89 15.62
C ASN A 285 44.85 -2.92 14.94
N SER A 286 45.53 -1.80 14.86
CA SER A 286 46.89 -1.71 14.30
C SER A 286 47.96 -2.47 15.10
N MET A 287 47.65 -2.88 16.34
CA MET A 287 48.59 -3.48 17.29
C MET A 287 48.31 -4.95 17.65
N GLY A 288 47.36 -5.64 17.01
CA GLY A 288 47.07 -7.05 17.33
C GLY A 288 46.38 -7.25 18.69
N LEU A 289 45.64 -6.24 19.17
CA LEU A 289 44.94 -6.23 20.46
C LEU A 289 43.44 -6.57 20.33
N GLU A 290 43.04 -7.26 19.26
CA GLU A 290 41.63 -7.52 18.92
C GLU A 290 40.91 -8.41 19.96
N ASN A 291 41.66 -9.04 20.86
CA ASN A 291 41.14 -9.89 21.94
C ASN A 291 41.02 -9.16 23.29
N THR A 292 41.30 -7.86 23.37
CA THR A 292 41.24 -7.11 24.63
C THR A 292 39.81 -6.68 25.00
N PRO A 293 39.46 -6.56 26.30
CA PRO A 293 38.18 -6.01 26.73
C PRO A 293 37.94 -4.58 26.23
N GLU A 294 39.01 -3.79 26.10
CA GLU A 294 38.94 -2.42 25.61
C GLU A 294 38.59 -2.35 24.13
N PHE A 295 39.21 -3.19 23.30
CA PHE A 295 38.83 -3.32 21.89
C PHE A 295 37.36 -3.70 21.72
N ARG A 296 36.89 -4.72 22.46
CA ARG A 296 35.47 -5.11 22.43
C ARG A 296 34.53 -3.98 22.83
N LYS A 297 34.93 -3.14 23.80
CA LYS A 297 34.15 -1.97 24.20
C LYS A 297 34.01 -0.99 23.03
N TYR A 298 35.11 -0.59 22.40
CA TYR A 298 35.08 0.41 21.33
C TYR A 298 34.46 -0.12 20.03
N ALA A 299 34.64 -1.40 19.70
CA ALA A 299 33.89 -2.04 18.62
C ALA A 299 32.38 -2.00 18.90
N GLY A 300 31.95 -2.24 20.13
CA GLY A 300 30.55 -2.08 20.53
C GLY A 300 30.04 -0.64 20.38
N LEU A 301 30.87 0.37 20.69
CA LEU A 301 30.52 1.78 20.49
C LEU A 301 30.42 2.17 19.02
N VAL A 302 31.12 1.47 18.12
CA VAL A 302 30.96 1.66 16.67
C VAL A 302 29.56 1.22 16.25
N VAL A 303 29.15 0.01 16.66
CA VAL A 303 27.83 -0.52 16.34
C VAL A 303 26.73 0.38 16.91
N SER A 304 26.81 0.70 18.21
CA SER A 304 25.80 1.52 18.87
C SER A 304 25.74 2.95 18.33
N GLY A 305 26.87 3.53 17.95
CA GLY A 305 26.92 4.86 17.33
C GLY A 305 26.22 4.88 15.98
N ILE A 306 26.45 3.88 15.13
CA ILE A 306 25.76 3.80 13.83
C ILE A 306 24.26 3.62 14.06
N GLU A 307 23.82 2.57 14.76
CA GLU A 307 22.38 2.29 14.98
C GLU A 307 21.65 3.51 15.54
N LYS A 308 22.17 4.09 16.62
CA LYS A 308 21.50 5.18 17.35
C LYS A 308 21.32 6.47 16.55
N TYR A 309 22.24 6.76 15.63
CA TYR A 309 22.23 8.02 14.90
C TYR A 309 21.74 7.86 13.46
N TRP A 310 21.78 6.66 12.89
CA TRP A 310 21.32 6.40 11.53
C TRP A 310 19.90 5.82 11.44
N GLU A 311 19.32 5.39 12.56
CA GLU A 311 17.91 5.04 12.65
C GLU A 311 17.04 6.29 12.88
N ALA A 312 15.99 6.42 12.08
CA ALA A 312 15.03 7.51 12.17
C ALA A 312 13.62 7.01 11.85
N ASP A 313 12.63 7.62 12.52
CA ASP A 313 11.22 7.34 12.33
C ASP A 313 10.47 8.63 11.96
N ASN A 314 9.40 8.50 11.17
CA ASN A 314 8.47 9.57 10.80
C ASN A 314 9.13 10.74 10.05
N LEU A 315 10.05 10.42 9.14
CA LEU A 315 10.53 11.38 8.14
C LEU A 315 9.42 11.63 7.10
N SER A 316 9.44 12.80 6.49
CA SER A 316 8.51 13.19 5.44
C SER A 316 9.27 13.85 4.30
N GLY A 317 8.73 13.73 3.09
CA GLY A 317 9.25 14.44 1.93
C GLY A 317 9.11 15.94 2.05
N SER A 318 9.96 16.61 1.30
CA SER A 318 10.05 18.05 1.20
C SER A 318 10.49 18.38 -0.22
N ILE A 319 10.33 19.62 -0.65
CA ILE A 319 10.85 20.04 -1.96
C ILE A 319 12.38 19.86 -2.13
N TYR A 320 13.10 19.42 -1.09
CA TYR A 320 14.55 19.20 -1.08
C TYR A 320 14.96 17.73 -0.97
N ASP A 321 14.25 16.90 -0.20
CA ASP A 321 14.70 15.51 0.11
C ASP A 321 13.85 14.42 -0.55
N PHE A 322 12.54 14.58 -0.73
CA PHE A 322 11.70 13.58 -1.39
C PHE A 322 10.44 14.28 -1.88
N GLU A 323 9.85 13.83 -2.98
CA GLU A 323 8.62 14.44 -3.52
C GLU A 323 7.62 14.88 -2.44
N ASP A 324 7.26 16.17 -2.45
CA ASP A 324 6.39 16.80 -1.46
C ASP A 324 5.10 15.99 -1.26
N GLY A 325 4.85 15.55 -0.01
CA GLY A 325 3.68 14.74 0.36
C GLY A 325 3.93 13.26 0.62
N ILE A 326 5.14 12.72 0.42
CA ILE A 326 5.49 11.41 1.00
C ILE A 326 5.65 11.56 2.53
N GLU A 327 5.10 10.63 3.28
CA GLU A 327 5.12 10.65 4.75
C GLU A 327 5.54 9.29 5.31
N ASN A 328 5.84 9.24 6.61
CA ASN A 328 6.17 8.02 7.35
C ASN A 328 7.41 7.29 6.83
N ILE A 329 8.36 8.01 6.23
CA ILE A 329 9.66 7.47 5.84
C ILE A 329 10.45 7.09 7.10
N LYS A 330 11.17 5.97 7.03
CA LYS A 330 12.03 5.49 8.11
C LYS A 330 13.41 5.11 7.59
N SER A 331 14.38 5.07 8.50
CA SER A 331 15.66 4.41 8.27
C SER A 331 15.93 3.36 9.35
N GLU A 332 16.32 2.17 8.93
CA GLU A 332 16.71 1.05 9.80
C GLU A 332 18.15 0.64 9.48
N VAL A 333 18.93 0.28 10.50
CA VAL A 333 20.31 -0.16 10.34
C VAL A 333 20.45 -1.61 10.80
N ARG A 334 20.92 -2.48 9.91
CA ARG A 334 21.19 -3.90 10.20
C ARG A 334 22.69 -4.18 10.10
N ILE A 335 23.35 -4.24 11.25
CA ILE A 335 24.80 -4.44 11.33
C ILE A 335 25.15 -5.92 11.50
N ASN A 336 25.90 -6.45 10.53
CA ASN A 336 26.64 -7.70 10.66
C ASN A 336 28.08 -7.40 11.09
N ASP A 337 28.33 -7.46 12.40
CA ASP A 337 29.65 -7.26 12.99
C ASP A 337 30.55 -8.50 12.83
N PHE A 338 31.69 -8.33 12.16
CA PHE A 338 32.74 -9.34 12.05
C PHE A 338 33.95 -8.99 12.91
N THR A 339 33.80 -9.11 14.22
CA THR A 339 34.98 -9.16 15.10
C THR A 339 35.74 -10.48 14.87
N ASN A 340 36.90 -10.38 14.21
CA ASN A 340 37.94 -11.43 14.08
C ASN A 340 37.68 -12.64 13.14
N VAL A 341 36.73 -12.59 12.20
CA VAL A 341 36.59 -13.66 11.18
C VAL A 341 36.37 -13.08 9.79
N ASP A 342 37.33 -13.32 8.89
CA ASP A 342 37.13 -13.06 7.46
C ASP A 342 36.15 -14.09 6.88
N VAL A 343 34.91 -13.66 6.65
CA VAL A 343 33.94 -14.48 5.92
C VAL A 343 34.28 -14.45 4.44
N LYS A 344 34.62 -15.62 3.90
CA LYS A 344 35.02 -15.79 2.50
C LYS A 344 33.93 -15.23 1.56
N ASN A 345 34.35 -14.38 0.62
CA ASN A 345 33.51 -13.78 -0.44
C ASN A 345 32.48 -12.71 0.01
N LYS A 346 32.73 -12.00 1.12
CA LYS A 346 31.98 -10.78 1.49
C LYS A 346 32.90 -9.56 1.59
N GLN A 347 32.44 -8.40 1.15
CA GLN A 347 33.06 -7.11 1.40
C GLN A 347 32.63 -6.57 2.76
N TYR A 348 33.46 -5.74 3.39
CA TYR A 348 33.18 -5.11 4.68
C TYR A 348 33.77 -3.70 4.73
N ILE A 349 33.16 -2.81 5.51
CA ILE A 349 33.75 -1.53 5.90
C ILE A 349 34.76 -1.84 7.01
N ALA A 350 36.03 -1.54 6.75
CA ALA A 350 37.06 -1.65 7.77
C ALA A 350 37.01 -0.44 8.70
N VAL A 351 36.96 -0.69 10.01
CA VAL A 351 37.03 0.35 11.04
C VAL A 351 38.29 0.14 11.86
N GLN A 352 39.28 1.01 11.66
CA GLN A 352 40.52 0.95 12.40
C GLN A 352 40.36 1.68 13.74
N LEU A 353 40.52 0.93 14.84
CA LEU A 353 40.43 1.47 16.20
C LEU A 353 41.83 1.74 16.74
N ASP A 354 42.22 3.01 16.85
CA ASP A 354 43.43 3.39 17.58
C ASP A 354 43.10 3.70 19.04
N LEU A 355 43.53 2.77 19.90
CA LEU A 355 43.30 2.80 21.35
C LEU A 355 44.49 3.41 22.11
N THR A 356 45.55 3.82 21.40
CA THR A 356 46.74 4.44 21.98
C THR A 356 46.90 5.89 21.53
N THR A 357 47.59 6.72 22.34
CA THR A 357 47.99 8.06 21.89
C THR A 357 49.18 7.92 20.96
N LYS A 358 48.99 8.03 19.65
CA LYS A 358 50.11 8.31 18.74
C LYS A 358 49.73 9.36 17.70
N GLU A 359 50.65 10.30 17.54
CA GLU A 359 50.72 11.22 16.42
C GLU A 359 50.64 10.44 15.11
N PHE A 360 49.95 11.04 14.13
CA PHE A 360 49.88 10.63 12.72
C PHE A 360 51.22 10.04 12.28
N ASN A 361 51.31 8.72 12.22
CA ASN A 361 52.35 8.04 11.47
C ASN A 361 51.62 7.20 10.43
N GLU A 362 51.78 7.60 9.17
CA GLU A 362 51.38 6.82 8.00
C GLU A 362 51.93 5.40 8.13
N ILE A 363 51.09 4.39 8.41
CA ILE A 363 51.52 2.99 8.41
C ILE A 363 50.46 2.07 7.79
N ASP A 364 50.86 1.54 6.62
CA ASP A 364 50.78 0.15 6.15
C ASP A 364 49.37 -0.49 6.03
N ALA A 365 48.64 -0.01 5.04
CA ALA A 365 47.39 -0.61 4.58
C ALA A 365 47.63 -1.96 3.89
N ARG A 366 47.32 -3.06 4.59
CA ARG A 366 46.98 -4.33 3.92
C ARG A 366 45.47 -4.34 3.67
N GLU A 367 45.16 -4.26 2.38
CA GLU A 367 43.89 -3.92 1.72
C GLU A 367 42.57 -4.42 2.36
N PRO A 368 41.69 -3.49 2.79
CA PRO A 368 40.23 -3.63 2.71
C PRO A 368 39.64 -2.85 1.52
N VAL A 369 38.55 -3.37 0.95
CA VAL A 369 37.84 -2.81 -0.22
C VAL A 369 37.13 -1.51 0.14
N CYS A 370 37.51 -0.41 -0.53
CA CYS A 370 36.95 0.94 -0.39
C CYS A 370 35.54 1.08 -0.97
N ILE A 371 34.72 1.92 -0.33
CA ILE A 371 33.86 2.88 -1.03
C ILE A 371 34.70 4.17 -1.11
N PRO A 372 35.10 4.64 -2.30
CA PRO A 372 36.04 5.75 -2.42
C PRO A 372 35.36 7.09 -2.10
N SER A 373 35.87 7.84 -1.12
CA SER A 373 35.64 9.29 -1.05
C SER A 373 36.52 9.97 -2.11
N TYR A 374 35.95 10.95 -2.80
CA TYR A 374 36.67 11.74 -3.79
C TYR A 374 37.11 13.03 -3.12
N ASP A 375 38.32 13.06 -2.57
CA ASP A 375 39.01 14.31 -2.27
C ASP A 375 40.45 14.23 -2.73
N ASP A 376 40.80 15.07 -3.71
CA ASP A 376 42.15 15.25 -4.26
C ASP A 376 43.16 15.77 -3.20
N TRP A 377 42.74 15.94 -1.95
CA TRP A 377 43.56 16.36 -0.81
C TRP A 377 43.94 15.21 0.15
N MET A 378 43.41 14.01 -0.06
CA MET A 378 43.89 12.80 0.62
C MET A 378 44.61 11.90 -0.40
N PRO A 379 45.94 11.71 -0.28
CA PRO A 379 46.67 10.85 -1.19
C PRO A 379 46.09 9.43 -1.10
N SER A 380 45.66 8.93 -2.25
CA SER A 380 45.26 7.56 -2.52
C SER A 380 46.16 6.53 -1.81
N SER A 381 45.79 6.07 -0.60
CA SER A 381 46.36 4.84 0.01
C SER A 381 45.79 4.43 1.38
N SER A 382 45.03 5.25 2.13
CA SER A 382 44.48 4.82 3.43
C SER A 382 43.03 4.35 3.34
N CYS A 383 42.79 3.16 3.86
CA CYS A 383 41.61 2.33 3.60
C CYS A 383 40.80 2.17 4.89
N GLY A 384 39.50 2.52 4.91
CA GLY A 384 38.60 2.33 6.07
C GLY A 384 38.35 3.57 6.94
N ILE A 385 37.39 3.48 7.86
CA ILE A 385 37.09 4.51 8.87
C ILE A 385 38.15 4.44 9.97
N GLN A 386 38.83 5.54 10.27
CA GLN A 386 39.84 5.60 11.34
C GLN A 386 39.29 6.33 12.55
N LEU A 387 39.24 5.64 13.70
CA LEU A 387 38.71 6.20 14.93
C LEU A 387 39.76 6.23 16.04
N PHE A 388 39.87 7.39 16.68
CA PHE A 388 40.81 7.63 17.76
C PHE A 388 40.07 7.77 19.08
N LYS A 389 40.50 7.00 20.09
CA LYS A 389 40.02 7.21 21.47
C LYS A 389 40.41 8.59 22.00
N LYS A 390 41.60 9.06 21.61
CA LYS A 390 42.15 10.35 22.03
C LYS A 390 42.60 11.17 20.81
N PRO A 391 41.69 11.87 20.12
CA PRO A 391 42.09 12.75 19.03
C PRO A 391 43.06 13.82 19.54
N LEU A 392 44.10 14.08 18.75
CA LEU A 392 45.01 15.19 18.98
C LEU A 392 44.37 16.45 18.42
N TYR A 393 44.19 17.46 19.28
CA TYR A 393 43.67 18.75 18.86
C TYR A 393 44.80 19.77 18.90
N LYS A 394 44.92 20.55 17.82
CA LYS A 394 45.80 21.71 17.80
C LYS A 394 44.97 22.95 18.09
N ASP A 395 45.21 23.57 19.23
CA ASP A 395 44.58 24.85 19.56
C ASP A 395 44.99 25.89 18.51
N VAL A 396 43.99 26.48 17.85
CA VAL A 396 44.19 27.42 16.74
C VAL A 396 44.80 28.75 17.18
N ASN A 397 44.67 29.09 18.46
CA ASN A 397 45.14 30.35 19.04
C ASN A 397 46.51 30.19 19.69
N THR A 398 46.79 29.05 20.32
CA THR A 398 48.05 28.82 21.05
C THR A 398 49.04 27.94 20.27
N GLY A 399 48.55 27.17 19.29
CA GLY A 399 49.34 26.20 18.55
C GLY A 399 49.73 24.95 19.36
N GLU A 400 49.29 24.85 20.61
CA GLU A 400 49.53 23.69 21.47
C GLU A 400 48.70 22.49 21.01
N ILE A 401 49.33 21.31 21.04
CA ILE A 401 48.67 20.03 20.74
C ILE A 401 48.25 19.42 22.08
N ASP A 402 46.95 19.28 22.31
CA ASP A 402 46.42 18.61 23.50
C ASP A 402 45.63 17.35 23.11
N ALA A 403 45.72 16.32 23.95
CA ALA A 403 45.07 15.04 23.72
C ALA A 403 43.76 14.99 24.50
N TYR A 404 42.64 15.16 23.82
CA TYR A 404 41.31 15.06 24.43
C TYR A 404 40.86 13.61 24.45
N THR A 405 40.31 13.12 25.57
CA THR A 405 39.73 11.76 25.62
C THR A 405 38.23 11.85 25.41
N LEU A 406 37.74 11.29 24.30
CA LEU A 406 36.31 11.24 24.01
C LEU A 406 35.57 10.43 25.07
N THR A 407 34.43 10.94 25.53
CA THR A 407 33.45 10.13 26.24
C THR A 407 32.83 9.10 25.29
N ASP A 408 32.22 8.05 25.85
CA ASP A 408 31.58 7.02 25.04
C ASP A 408 30.49 7.59 24.11
N ALA A 409 29.71 8.57 24.58
CA ALA A 409 28.69 9.23 23.78
C ALA A 409 29.28 10.13 22.68
N GLU A 410 30.37 10.86 22.95
CA GLU A 410 31.07 11.63 21.92
C GLU A 410 31.70 10.71 20.88
N TYR A 411 32.21 9.56 21.30
CA TYR A 411 32.75 8.54 20.40
C TYR A 411 31.67 7.98 19.47
N GLU A 412 30.49 7.61 19.99
CA GLU A 412 29.34 7.17 19.18
C GLU A 412 28.94 8.21 18.11
N ILE A 413 29.00 9.50 18.46
CA ILE A 413 28.67 10.58 17.53
C ILE A 413 29.72 10.71 16.43
N VAL A 414 31.02 10.65 16.79
CA VAL A 414 32.12 10.67 15.82
C VAL A 414 32.05 9.45 14.91
N VAL A 415 31.73 8.28 15.44
CA VAL A 415 31.48 7.08 14.63
C VAL A 415 30.39 7.35 13.58
N ALA A 416 29.23 7.86 14.01
CA ALA A 416 28.10 8.10 13.11
C ALA A 416 28.45 9.10 11.99
N HIS A 417 29.29 10.09 12.30
CA HIS A 417 29.84 11.04 11.34
C HIS A 417 30.71 10.35 10.29
N GLU A 418 31.75 9.68 10.76
CA GLU A 418 32.74 9.04 9.89
C GLU A 418 32.09 7.91 9.05
N PHE A 419 31.02 7.30 9.58
CA PHE A 419 30.23 6.34 8.84
C PHE A 419 29.55 6.96 7.60
N GLY A 420 29.18 8.24 7.63
CA GLY A 420 28.67 8.97 6.46
C GLY A 420 29.67 9.01 5.31
N HIS A 421 30.96 9.16 5.62
CA HIS A 421 32.02 9.12 4.59
C HIS A 421 32.14 7.75 3.92
N ALA A 422 31.72 6.66 4.57
CA ALA A 422 31.64 5.35 3.93
C ALA A 422 30.64 5.34 2.77
N PHE A 423 29.70 6.27 2.70
CA PHE A 423 28.79 6.45 1.56
C PHE A 423 29.31 7.46 0.54
N GLY A 424 30.46 8.10 0.78
CA GLY A 424 30.98 9.18 -0.06
C GLY A 424 30.35 10.54 0.23
N LEU A 425 29.73 10.71 1.40
CA LEU A 425 29.23 12.00 1.87
C LEU A 425 30.41 12.87 2.34
N ALA A 426 30.35 14.18 2.11
CA ALA A 426 31.41 15.12 2.47
C ALA A 426 31.11 15.84 3.80
N ASP A 427 32.16 16.35 4.44
CA ASP A 427 32.03 17.22 5.61
C ASP A 427 31.33 18.53 5.26
N PHE A 428 30.24 18.85 5.95
CA PHE A 428 29.63 20.18 5.89
C PHE A 428 29.99 20.99 7.14
N VAL A 429 30.59 22.17 6.94
CA VAL A 429 30.94 23.10 8.03
C VAL A 429 30.16 24.41 7.87
N TYR A 430 29.50 24.85 8.95
CA TYR A 430 28.97 26.21 9.12
C TYR A 430 29.95 27.05 9.96
N VAL A 431 30.31 28.26 9.52
CA VAL A 431 31.11 29.21 10.33
C VAL A 431 30.29 30.49 10.59
N ILE A 432 30.10 30.86 11.86
CA ILE A 432 29.36 32.06 12.26
C ILE A 432 30.32 33.10 12.87
N SER A 433 30.84 34.03 12.06
CA SER A 433 31.24 35.36 12.55
C SER A 433 31.19 36.42 11.44
N GLU A 434 30.79 37.65 11.79
CA GLU A 434 30.26 38.70 10.91
C GLU A 434 31.27 39.35 9.92
N ASN A 435 32.56 38.98 9.90
CA ASN A 435 33.56 39.76 9.14
C ASN A 435 34.38 38.99 8.08
N GLU A 436 34.16 37.69 7.89
CA GLU A 436 34.74 36.93 6.77
C GLU A 436 33.67 35.96 6.26
N ILE A 437 32.82 36.42 5.34
CA ILE A 437 31.64 35.63 4.97
C ILE A 437 32.05 34.48 4.03
N MET A 438 32.11 33.26 4.58
CA MET A 438 31.55 32.09 3.91
C MET A 438 30.03 32.19 4.09
N GLN A 439 29.33 32.67 3.07
CA GLN A 439 27.92 32.36 2.95
C GLN A 439 27.80 31.34 1.83
N PRO A 440 27.23 30.14 2.09
CA PRO A 440 26.60 29.40 1.02
C PRO A 440 25.67 30.38 0.31
N LYS A 441 25.74 30.44 -1.01
CA LYS A 441 24.65 31.04 -1.76
C LYS A 441 23.50 30.04 -1.64
N ILE A 442 22.71 30.26 -0.60
CA ILE A 442 21.57 29.45 -0.16
C ILE A 442 20.64 29.21 -1.36
N SER A 443 20.60 27.97 -1.85
CA SER A 443 19.33 27.32 -2.18
C SER A 443 19.10 26.29 -1.08
N ILE A 444 18.51 26.82 -0.02
CA ILE A 444 17.97 26.22 1.21
C ILE A 444 18.01 24.70 1.24
N GLU A 445 18.67 24.15 2.24
CA GLU A 445 18.36 22.81 2.72
C GLU A 445 18.55 22.80 4.23
N ILE A 446 17.99 21.77 4.83
CA ILE A 446 18.09 21.32 6.21
C ILE A 446 16.91 21.76 7.12
N PRO A 447 15.81 20.98 7.08
CA PRO A 447 14.83 20.90 8.15
C PRO A 447 15.43 20.27 9.43
N GLU A 448 14.78 20.49 10.57
CA GLU A 448 15.18 20.09 11.94
C GLU A 448 15.36 18.56 12.19
N TYR A 449 15.26 17.69 11.18
CA TYR A 449 15.12 16.23 11.31
C TYR A 449 16.08 15.41 10.43
N SER A 450 17.32 15.87 10.24
CA SER A 450 18.34 15.10 9.51
C SER A 450 18.90 13.91 10.33
N ILE A 451 19.34 12.85 9.63
CA ILE A 451 19.88 11.57 10.16
C ILE A 451 21.25 11.74 10.84
N MET A 452 21.69 12.98 11.11
CA MET A 452 22.92 13.20 11.83
C MET A 452 22.80 14.34 12.84
N ARG A 453 22.76 13.96 14.12
CA ARG A 453 22.77 14.90 15.23
C ARG A 453 24.15 14.95 15.89
N LEU A 454 25.01 15.84 15.44
CA LEU A 454 26.21 16.26 16.19
C LEU A 454 25.84 17.37 17.17
N ARG A 455 25.60 17.02 18.45
CA ARG A 455 25.58 18.01 19.53
C ARG A 455 27.01 18.28 19.97
N ALA A 456 27.71 19.16 19.26
CA ALA A 456 29.05 19.60 19.65
C ALA A 456 28.97 20.40 20.95
N SER A 457 29.20 19.75 22.09
CA SER A 457 29.42 20.43 23.36
C SER A 457 30.84 20.16 23.85
N ARG A 458 31.78 20.98 23.34
CA ARG A 458 33.15 21.29 23.81
C ARG A 458 34.34 20.72 23.02
N LEU A 459 34.74 21.49 22.01
CA LEU A 459 36.13 21.88 21.74
C LEU A 459 36.21 23.41 21.88
N ASN A 460 36.08 23.89 23.13
CA ASN A 460 36.20 25.23 23.73
C ASN A 460 35.89 26.57 23.01
N ASP A 461 35.68 26.67 21.70
CA ASP A 461 35.22 27.91 21.03
C ASP A 461 33.68 27.98 20.82
N PHE A 462 32.95 26.96 21.27
CA PHE A 462 31.51 26.78 21.05
C PHE A 462 30.58 27.43 22.10
N VAL A 463 31.10 28.26 23.01
CA VAL A 463 30.32 28.70 24.20
C VAL A 463 29.39 29.88 23.93
N ASN A 464 29.45 30.52 22.75
CA ASN A 464 28.61 31.70 22.50
C ASN A 464 27.75 31.73 21.23
N ASN A 465 27.72 30.72 20.35
CA ASN A 465 26.79 30.74 19.22
C ASN A 465 26.40 29.35 18.71
N ASN A 466 25.09 29.19 18.45
CA ASN A 466 24.36 28.04 17.88
C ASN A 466 25.00 27.40 16.63
N THR A 467 26.11 26.70 16.75
CA THR A 467 26.75 25.96 15.65
C THR A 467 26.29 24.50 15.69
N GLN A 468 25.44 24.11 14.74
CA GLN A 468 24.96 22.74 14.53
C GLN A 468 25.59 22.22 13.22
N VAL A 469 26.24 21.06 13.28
CA VAL A 469 26.71 20.35 12.07
C VAL A 469 25.57 19.47 11.60
N TRP A 470 25.14 19.68 10.37
CA TRP A 470 24.03 18.99 9.74
C TRP A 470 24.53 18.38 8.44
N ALA A 471 24.51 17.06 8.32
CA ALA A 471 24.73 16.39 7.04
C ALA A 471 24.22 14.95 7.14
N ASN A 472 23.28 14.59 6.26
CA ASN A 472 23.14 13.31 5.54
C ASN A 472 21.69 13.23 5.07
N ASP A 473 21.47 13.51 3.79
CA ASP A 473 20.18 13.34 3.13
C ASP A 473 20.01 11.87 2.70
N LEU A 474 18.88 11.29 3.08
CA LEU A 474 18.54 9.90 2.81
C LEU A 474 18.27 9.68 1.31
N GLU A 475 17.69 10.68 0.62
CA GLU A 475 17.50 10.63 -0.83
C GLU A 475 18.84 10.66 -1.55
N MET A 476 19.80 11.47 -1.09
CA MET A 476 21.15 11.46 -1.66
C MET A 476 21.77 10.05 -1.72
N ILE A 477 21.61 9.29 -0.64
CA ILE A 477 22.15 7.94 -0.56
C ILE A 477 21.36 7.00 -1.48
N LEU A 478 20.03 7.08 -1.47
CA LEU A 478 19.18 6.25 -2.32
C LEU A 478 19.44 6.50 -3.81
N GLU A 479 19.49 7.75 -4.24
CA GLU A 479 19.86 8.15 -5.61
C GLU A 479 21.20 7.53 -6.02
N ALA A 480 22.25 7.70 -5.20
CA ALA A 480 23.57 7.16 -5.50
C ALA A 480 23.59 5.61 -5.61
N PHE A 481 22.71 4.92 -4.88
CA PHE A 481 22.61 3.45 -4.92
C PHE A 481 21.70 2.93 -6.04
N TYR A 482 20.77 3.75 -6.57
CA TYR A 482 19.73 3.32 -7.50
C TYR A 482 19.82 3.94 -8.92
N THR A 483 20.44 5.11 -9.15
CA THR A 483 20.39 5.81 -10.46
C THR A 483 21.66 5.84 -11.30
N GLU A 484 22.80 5.33 -10.81
CA GLU A 484 24.13 5.44 -11.45
C GLU A 484 24.70 6.87 -11.56
N ASP A 485 23.93 7.89 -11.21
CA ASP A 485 24.33 9.28 -11.35
C ASP A 485 25.17 9.75 -10.15
N LYS A 486 26.23 10.50 -10.43
CA LYS A 486 26.95 11.24 -9.39
C LYS A 486 26.06 12.39 -8.95
N MET A 487 25.49 12.30 -7.76
CA MET A 487 24.84 13.44 -7.14
C MET A 487 25.92 14.44 -6.73
N LYS A 488 25.81 15.67 -7.23
CA LYS A 488 26.75 16.78 -6.99
C LYS A 488 26.03 17.89 -6.26
N TYR A 489 26.57 18.35 -5.14
CA TYR A 489 26.21 19.65 -4.59
C TYR A 489 27.18 20.73 -5.07
N GLU A 490 26.65 21.87 -5.49
CA GLU A 490 27.45 23.07 -5.76
C GLU A 490 27.61 23.89 -4.47
N GLY A 491 28.61 23.56 -3.66
CA GLY A 491 29.04 24.41 -2.53
C GLY A 491 30.10 25.42 -2.98
N GLY A 492 29.84 26.72 -2.85
CA GLY A 492 30.76 27.77 -3.31
C GLY A 492 31.72 28.29 -2.23
N TYR A 493 33.03 28.20 -2.45
CA TYR A 493 34.07 28.93 -1.71
C TYR A 493 34.87 29.83 -2.66
N ASN A 494 34.83 31.16 -2.51
CA ASN A 494 35.69 32.10 -3.26
C ASN A 494 35.75 31.87 -4.80
N GLY A 495 34.64 31.42 -5.40
CA GLY A 495 34.59 31.10 -6.85
C GLY A 495 35.13 29.72 -7.24
N TYR A 496 35.48 28.87 -6.28
CA TYR A 496 35.73 27.44 -6.46
C TYR A 496 34.50 26.64 -6.04
N LEU A 497 34.03 25.80 -6.97
CA LEU A 497 33.01 24.79 -6.72
C LEU A 497 33.67 23.67 -5.92
N ILE A 498 33.16 23.38 -4.72
CA ILE A 498 33.49 22.14 -4.01
C ILE A 498 32.55 21.08 -4.57
N ASP A 499 33.12 20.17 -5.34
CA ASP A 499 32.43 19.12 -6.09
C ASP A 499 32.22 17.91 -5.16
N ALA A 500 31.32 18.01 -4.18
CA ALA A 500 30.99 16.87 -3.32
C ALA A 500 30.16 15.87 -4.14
N SER A 501 30.74 14.70 -4.44
CA SER A 501 30.06 13.66 -5.22
C SER A 501 29.93 12.37 -4.43
N VAL A 502 28.69 11.88 -4.30
CA VAL A 502 28.42 10.54 -3.78
C VAL A 502 28.79 9.55 -4.89
N VAL A 503 29.85 8.76 -4.68
CA VAL A 503 30.34 7.79 -5.69
C VAL A 503 30.31 6.38 -5.11
N VAL A 504 29.29 5.61 -5.45
CA VAL A 504 29.25 4.18 -5.12
C VAL A 504 29.93 3.38 -6.22
N LYS A 505 31.18 2.94 -6.01
CA LYS A 505 31.87 2.01 -6.93
C LYS A 505 31.55 0.57 -6.55
N PHE A 506 30.55 -0.03 -7.21
CA PHE A 506 30.19 -1.45 -7.05
C PHE A 506 31.19 -2.41 -7.70
N ASP A 507 31.96 -1.93 -8.69
CA ASP A 507 32.78 -2.78 -9.55
C ASP A 507 34.28 -2.47 -9.42
N LYS A 508 34.94 -3.12 -8.46
CA LYS A 508 36.27 -3.67 -8.72
C LYS A 508 36.14 -5.19 -8.60
N GLU A 509 36.59 -5.91 -9.62
CA GLU A 509 36.73 -7.36 -9.52
C GLU A 509 37.45 -7.69 -8.21
N PRO A 510 36.96 -8.65 -7.40
CA PRO A 510 37.69 -9.10 -6.24
C PRO A 510 39.08 -9.55 -6.70
N VAL A 511 40.12 -8.95 -6.15
CA VAL A 511 41.49 -9.40 -6.42
C VAL A 511 41.59 -10.84 -5.93
N ILE A 512 41.64 -11.79 -6.86
CA ILE A 512 41.88 -13.20 -6.56
C ILE A 512 43.35 -13.29 -6.09
N LEU A 513 43.56 -13.28 -4.77
CA LEU A 513 44.86 -13.54 -4.18
C LEU A 513 45.18 -15.04 -4.34
N ASN A 514 45.88 -15.37 -5.43
CA ASN A 514 46.54 -16.66 -5.56
C ASN A 514 47.80 -16.69 -4.68
N LYS A 515 47.67 -17.40 -3.55
CA LYS A 515 48.70 -18.00 -2.68
C LYS A 515 49.67 -17.10 -1.91
#